data_AF-A0A7X7PES1-F1
#
_entry.id   AF-A0A7X7PES1-F1
#
_cell.length_a   1.000
_cell.length_b   1.000
_cell.length_c   1.000
_cell.angle_alpha   90.00
_cell.angle_beta   90.00
_cell.angle_gamma   90.00
#
_symmetry.space_group_name_H-M   'P 1'
#
loop_
_entity.id
_entity.type
_entity.pdbx_description
1 polymer ?
#
loop_
_entity_poly.entity_id
_entity_poly.type
_entity_poly.pdbx_seq_one_letter_code
_entity_poly.pdbx_strand_id
1 'polypeptide(L)'
;MTRTSTKAAAEAALRELPSVVGAYVREDIFGHPREVHILVTPGPTPRELARDIRDLLEERLGVPVDQRVISIAQLACSPVEALPTSQLDQVDAVEAASGSGEPRLRLAGLDVEAGGGRVSVAARMQLGRDEHIGWGAEVETDAGRLRAGAAAIAQAITLALGEAGRLELEAVSIVEAFGQPYGLVCTHAVSPRLGRHPLALFGAHPLRPDPVEAGAYAALKSANRIVAMLLRNGRPPRRPRGR
;
A
#
# COMPACT_ATOMS: atom_id res chain seq x y z
N MET A 1 41.66 -4.92 -9.93
CA MET A 1 41.36 -3.81 -8.98
C MET A 1 39.85 -3.64 -8.92
N THR A 2 39.20 -4.32 -7.98
CA THR A 2 37.76 -4.27 -7.78
C THR A 2 37.39 -2.92 -7.17
N ARG A 3 36.73 -2.04 -7.94
CA ARG A 3 36.10 -0.84 -7.37
C ARG A 3 35.01 -1.34 -6.43
N THR A 4 35.25 -1.29 -5.12
CA THR A 4 34.22 -1.51 -4.10
C THR A 4 33.12 -0.51 -4.41
N SER A 5 32.02 -0.97 -5.00
CA SER A 5 30.89 -0.13 -5.34
C SER A 5 30.35 0.48 -4.05
N THR A 6 30.07 1.78 -4.10
CA THR A 6 29.49 2.61 -3.04
C THR A 6 28.28 1.91 -2.39
N LYS A 7 27.54 1.09 -3.16
CA LYS A 7 26.43 0.24 -2.71
C LYS A 7 26.84 -0.76 -1.64
N ALA A 8 27.89 -1.53 -1.91
CA ALA A 8 28.31 -2.61 -1.03
C ALA A 8 28.84 -2.05 0.30
N ALA A 9 29.49 -0.89 0.25
CA ALA A 9 29.94 -0.16 1.43
C ALA A 9 28.75 0.38 2.25
N ALA A 10 27.74 0.95 1.57
CA ALA A 10 26.53 1.46 2.22
C ALA A 10 25.72 0.34 2.89
N GLU A 11 25.50 -0.78 2.20
CA GLU A 11 24.79 -1.92 2.78
C GLU A 11 25.56 -2.57 3.94
N ALA A 12 26.90 -2.60 3.88
CA ALA A 12 27.72 -3.11 4.99
C ALA A 12 27.57 -2.22 6.23
N ALA A 13 27.68 -0.89 6.07
CA ALA A 13 27.51 0.06 7.17
C ALA A 13 26.12 0.00 7.81
N LEU A 14 25.06 -0.15 7.01
CA LEU A 14 23.70 -0.26 7.53
C LEU A 14 23.43 -1.55 8.30
N ARG A 15 24.15 -2.64 7.99
CA ARG A 15 24.05 -3.91 8.73
C ARG A 15 24.77 -3.90 10.08
N GLU A 16 25.66 -2.93 10.34
CA GLU A 16 26.31 -2.78 11.64
C GLU A 16 25.34 -2.25 12.72
N LEU A 17 24.19 -1.69 12.31
CA LEU A 17 23.17 -1.20 13.24
C LEU A 17 22.41 -2.39 13.86
N PRO A 18 22.31 -2.48 15.21
CA PRO A 18 21.75 -3.64 15.91
C PRO A 18 20.26 -3.86 15.65
N SER A 19 19.54 -2.84 15.22
CA SER A 19 18.12 -2.93 14.87
C SER A 19 17.87 -3.33 13.41
N VAL A 20 18.90 -3.38 12.55
CA VAL A 20 18.76 -3.64 11.11
C VAL A 20 18.97 -5.11 10.80
N VAL A 21 17.92 -5.76 10.31
CA VAL A 21 17.93 -7.17 9.88
C VAL A 21 18.37 -7.29 8.43
N GLY A 22 18.04 -6.30 7.60
CA GLY A 22 18.42 -6.29 6.20
C GLY A 22 18.45 -4.88 5.63
N ALA A 23 19.45 -4.59 4.81
CA ALA A 23 19.60 -3.32 4.11
C ALA A 23 19.85 -3.58 2.62
N TYR A 24 19.12 -2.87 1.76
CA TYR A 24 19.27 -2.88 0.31
C TYR A 24 19.35 -1.44 -0.20
N VAL A 25 20.41 -1.15 -0.95
CA VAL A 25 20.65 0.20 -1.50
C VAL A 25 20.69 0.13 -3.02
N ARG A 26 19.92 1.00 -3.68
CA ARG A 26 19.95 1.19 -5.13
C ARG A 26 20.65 2.51 -5.47
N GLU A 27 21.68 2.43 -6.30
CA GLU A 27 22.46 3.60 -6.72
C GLU A 27 22.04 4.09 -8.10
N ASP A 28 22.23 5.39 -8.33
CA ASP A 28 22.12 6.02 -9.64
C ASP A 28 23.41 5.84 -10.47
N ILE A 29 23.37 6.21 -11.76
CA ILE A 29 24.52 6.15 -12.68
C ILE A 29 25.75 6.95 -12.19
N PHE A 30 25.55 7.89 -11.28
CA PHE A 30 26.58 8.71 -10.63
C PHE A 30 27.08 8.12 -9.29
N GLY A 31 26.58 6.97 -8.84
CA GLY A 31 26.97 6.32 -7.59
C GLY A 31 26.33 6.92 -6.34
N HIS A 32 25.21 7.64 -6.49
CA HIS A 32 24.44 8.18 -5.37
C HIS A 32 23.29 7.24 -4.99
N PRO A 33 23.01 7.02 -3.69
CA PRO A 33 21.89 6.20 -3.26
C PRO A 33 20.56 6.87 -3.60
N ARG A 34 19.78 6.25 -4.50
CA ARG A 34 18.48 6.75 -4.97
C ARG A 34 17.32 6.15 -4.20
N GLU A 35 17.47 4.92 -3.71
CA GLU A 35 16.48 4.21 -2.89
C GLU A 35 17.18 3.36 -1.84
N VAL A 36 16.72 3.43 -0.60
CA VAL A 36 17.27 2.70 0.54
C VAL A 36 16.12 1.95 1.23
N HIS A 37 16.15 0.62 1.17
CA HIS A 37 15.16 -0.23 1.82
C HIS A 37 15.79 -0.92 3.03
N ILE A 38 15.18 -0.73 4.19
CA ILE A 38 15.72 -1.24 5.46
C ILE A 38 14.62 -2.02 6.18
N LEU A 39 14.97 -3.24 6.56
CA LEU A 39 14.18 -4.13 7.41
C LEU A 39 14.72 -4.03 8.83
N VAL A 40 13.87 -3.69 9.78
CA VAL A 40 14.25 -3.54 11.19
C VAL A 40 13.41 -4.39 12.11
N THR A 41 14.00 -4.79 13.23
CA THR A 41 13.26 -5.40 14.35
C THR A 41 12.42 -4.33 15.09
N PRO A 42 11.36 -4.73 15.81
CA PRO A 42 10.58 -3.80 16.63
C PRO A 42 11.47 -3.19 17.72
N GLY A 43 11.46 -1.86 17.85
CA GLY A 43 12.28 -1.17 18.83
C GLY A 43 12.33 0.35 18.62
N PRO A 44 13.24 0.87 17.79
CA PRO A 44 13.38 2.31 17.59
C PRO A 44 12.21 2.92 16.81
N THR A 45 11.92 4.20 17.07
CA THR A 45 10.90 4.91 16.30
C THR A 45 11.36 5.10 14.85
N PRO A 46 10.52 4.82 13.83
CA PRO A 46 10.94 4.89 12.42
C PRO A 46 11.49 6.26 12.00
N ARG A 47 11.07 7.34 12.66
CA ARG A 47 11.48 8.70 12.35
C ARG A 47 12.88 9.04 12.88
N GLU A 48 13.21 8.59 14.09
CA GLU A 48 14.56 8.74 14.65
C GLU A 48 15.53 7.85 13.89
N LEU A 49 15.13 6.61 13.61
CA LEU A 49 15.93 5.67 12.83
C LEU A 49 16.25 6.19 11.42
N ALA A 50 15.28 6.78 10.70
CA ALA A 50 15.53 7.39 9.39
C ALA A 50 16.53 8.55 9.45
N ARG A 51 16.56 9.29 10.56
CA ARG A 51 17.54 10.36 10.78
C ARG A 51 18.93 9.79 11.04
N ASP A 52 19.04 8.79 11.90
CA ASP A 52 20.30 8.14 12.24
C ASP A 52 20.92 7.44 11.02
N ILE A 53 20.08 6.80 10.19
CA ILE A 53 20.48 6.19 8.90
C ILE A 53 21.03 7.25 7.95
N ARG A 54 20.34 8.39 7.82
CA ARG A 54 20.82 9.49 6.96
C ARG A 54 22.18 9.98 7.45
N ASP A 55 22.28 10.30 8.73
CA ASP A 55 23.48 10.89 9.32
C ASP A 55 24.67 9.90 9.20
N LEU A 56 24.43 8.59 9.37
CA LEU A 56 25.42 7.53 9.15
C LEU A 56 25.86 7.41 7.68
N LEU A 57 24.92 7.49 6.74
CA LEU A 57 25.23 7.41 5.30
C LEU A 57 26.01 8.65 4.84
N GLU A 58 25.68 9.83 5.36
CA GLU A 58 26.42 11.08 5.09
C GLU A 58 27.86 11.02 5.63
N GLU A 59 28.05 10.53 6.86
CA GLU A 59 29.38 10.40 7.48
C GLU A 59 30.27 9.36 6.76
N ARG A 60 29.70 8.21 6.37
CA ARG A 60 30.48 7.10 5.79
C ARG A 60 30.69 7.21 4.29
N LEU A 61 29.76 7.80 3.54
CA LEU A 61 29.81 7.86 2.07
C LEU A 61 30.10 9.27 1.55
N GLY A 62 30.00 10.32 2.39
CA GLY A 62 30.28 11.71 2.00
C GLY A 62 29.28 12.28 0.97
N VAL A 63 28.12 11.65 0.80
CA VAL A 63 27.07 12.04 -0.16
C VAL A 63 25.80 12.40 0.62
N PRO A 64 25.16 13.56 0.34
CA PRO A 64 23.90 13.93 0.98
C PRO A 64 22.77 12.99 0.54
N VAL A 65 22.05 12.42 1.51
CA VAL A 65 20.94 11.49 1.25
C VAL A 65 19.64 12.11 1.77
N ASP A 66 18.61 12.22 0.92
CA ASP A 66 17.30 12.70 1.38
C ASP A 66 16.59 11.59 2.18
N GLN A 67 16.10 11.91 3.38
CA GLN A 67 15.29 11.01 4.20
C GLN A 67 14.04 10.47 3.48
N ARG A 68 13.57 11.16 2.42
CA ARG A 68 12.44 10.74 1.57
C ARG A 68 12.70 9.47 0.76
N VAL A 69 13.95 9.11 0.52
CA VAL A 69 14.31 7.91 -0.24
C VAL A 69 14.47 6.66 0.62
N ILE A 70 14.32 6.81 1.95
CA ILE A 70 14.47 5.74 2.94
C ILE A 70 13.11 5.10 3.23
N SER A 71 12.97 3.82 2.89
CA SER A 71 11.81 3.00 3.18
C SER A 71 12.14 2.03 4.31
N ILE A 72 11.47 2.18 5.45
CA ILE A 72 11.65 1.32 6.62
C ILE A 72 10.48 0.35 6.75
N ALA A 73 10.77 -0.94 6.81
CA ALA A 73 9.82 -2.00 7.09
C ALA A 73 10.15 -2.65 8.44
N GLN A 74 9.18 -2.69 9.36
CA GLN A 74 9.35 -3.31 10.67
C GLN A 74 8.82 -4.75 10.64
N LEU A 75 9.63 -5.70 11.09
CA LEU A 75 9.22 -7.10 11.23
C LEU A 75 8.32 -7.24 12.46
N ALA A 76 7.01 -7.43 12.25
CA ALA A 76 6.10 -7.76 13.33
C ALA A 76 6.46 -9.14 13.89
N CYS A 77 6.82 -9.19 15.18
CA CYS A 77 6.98 -10.43 15.92
C CYS A 77 5.63 -10.76 16.58
N SER A 78 4.85 -11.67 16.01
CA SER A 78 3.70 -12.28 16.71
C SER A 78 4.14 -13.63 17.28
N PRO A 79 4.09 -13.83 18.61
CA PRO A 79 4.02 -15.18 19.16
C PRO A 79 2.65 -15.77 18.79
N VAL A 80 2.71 -16.99 18.26
CA VAL A 80 1.56 -17.84 17.97
C VAL A 80 0.89 -18.23 19.29
N GLU A 81 -0.40 -17.96 19.46
CA GLU A 81 -1.29 -18.83 20.23
C GLU A 81 -2.78 -18.59 19.90
N ALA A 82 -3.52 -19.69 19.99
CA ALA A 82 -4.81 -19.99 19.39
C ALA A 82 -5.98 -19.10 19.86
N LEU A 83 -6.96 -18.96 18.95
CA LEU A 83 -8.34 -18.52 19.23
C LEU A 83 -8.94 -19.31 20.41
N PRO A 84 -9.71 -18.65 21.29
CA PRO A 84 -11.14 -18.60 21.02
C PRO A 84 -11.79 -17.22 21.25
N THR A 85 -12.87 -17.05 20.51
CA THR A 85 -14.05 -16.19 20.63
C THR A 85 -14.17 -15.29 21.87
N SER A 86 -14.65 -14.06 21.59
CA SER A 86 -15.15 -13.02 22.52
C SER A 86 -14.12 -12.30 23.39
N GLN A 87 -13.53 -11.24 22.84
CA GLN A 87 -13.21 -9.93 23.46
C GLN A 87 -12.16 -9.20 22.59
N LEU A 88 -12.60 -8.48 21.57
CA LEU A 88 -11.78 -7.47 20.85
C LEU A 88 -12.52 -6.12 20.83
N ASP A 89 -13.11 -5.78 21.97
CA ASP A 89 -13.30 -4.38 22.34
C ASP A 89 -12.06 -3.96 23.15
N GLN A 90 -11.43 -2.86 22.72
CA GLN A 90 -10.42 -2.08 23.44
C GLN A 90 -8.93 -2.40 23.19
N VAL A 91 -8.45 -2.15 21.96
CA VAL A 91 -7.19 -1.41 21.72
C VAL A 91 -7.17 -0.88 20.28
N ASP A 92 -8.08 0.06 19.98
CA ASP A 92 -7.86 1.12 18.96
C ASP A 92 -8.86 2.28 19.18
N ALA A 93 -9.24 2.51 20.44
CA ALA A 93 -10.07 3.65 20.86
C ALA A 93 -9.23 4.89 21.25
N VAL A 94 -7.97 5.00 20.78
CA VAL A 94 -7.09 6.14 21.08
C VAL A 94 -6.40 6.73 19.85
N GLU A 95 -7.10 6.83 18.71
CA GLU A 95 -6.82 7.86 17.69
C GLU A 95 -8.11 8.52 17.16
N ALA A 96 -9.16 8.53 17.98
CA ALA A 96 -10.43 9.18 17.66
C ALA A 96 -10.55 10.61 18.23
N ALA A 97 -9.46 11.36 18.38
CA ALA A 97 -9.53 12.81 18.66
C ALA A 97 -8.18 13.50 18.50
N SER A 98 -7.85 13.99 17.30
CA SER A 98 -7.33 15.34 17.01
C SER A 98 -6.65 15.45 15.64
N GLY A 99 -7.08 16.44 14.84
CA GLY A 99 -6.19 17.20 13.95
C GLY A 99 -5.88 16.64 12.55
N SER A 100 -6.59 17.18 11.54
CA SER A 100 -6.07 17.36 10.16
C SER A 100 -5.52 16.17 9.38
N GLY A 101 -6.08 14.97 9.53
CA GLY A 101 -5.78 13.85 8.64
C GLY A 101 -6.38 14.05 7.24
N GLU A 102 -5.57 13.93 6.19
CA GLU A 102 -6.05 13.85 4.80
C GLU A 102 -7.03 12.67 4.66
N PRO A 103 -8.13 12.80 3.91
CA PRO A 103 -9.07 11.71 3.70
C PRO A 103 -8.34 10.53 3.02
N ARG A 104 -8.18 9.42 3.74
CA ARG A 104 -7.52 8.20 3.27
C ARG A 104 -8.48 7.04 3.37
N LEU A 105 -8.68 6.39 2.25
CA LEU A 105 -9.46 5.17 2.15
C LEU A 105 -8.57 3.99 2.59
N ARG A 106 -9.05 3.17 3.53
CA ARG A 106 -8.33 2.00 4.07
C ARG A 106 -9.12 0.73 3.79
N LEU A 107 -8.45 -0.37 3.48
CA LEU A 107 -9.07 -1.69 3.42
C LEU A 107 -9.24 -2.21 4.85
N ALA A 108 -10.48 -2.44 5.27
CA ALA A 108 -10.82 -2.96 6.59
C ALA A 108 -10.91 -4.50 6.61
N GLY A 109 -11.33 -5.11 5.50
CA GLY A 109 -11.39 -6.57 5.38
C GLY A 109 -11.82 -7.05 4.00
N LEU A 110 -11.54 -8.33 3.74
CA LEU A 110 -12.02 -9.09 2.60
C LEU A 110 -12.77 -10.32 3.11
N ASP A 111 -14.02 -10.45 2.74
CA ASP A 111 -14.83 -11.64 3.04
C ASP A 111 -14.92 -12.47 1.76
N VAL A 112 -14.40 -13.70 1.79
CA VAL A 112 -14.24 -14.55 0.60
C VAL A 112 -15.09 -15.80 0.76
N GLU A 113 -15.97 -16.02 -0.21
CA GLU A 113 -16.78 -17.22 -0.33
C GLU A 113 -16.40 -17.96 -1.61
N ALA A 114 -15.88 -19.17 -1.48
CA ALA A 114 -15.49 -20.02 -2.60
C ALA A 114 -16.25 -21.35 -2.54
N GLY A 115 -16.83 -21.75 -3.67
CA GLY A 115 -17.59 -22.99 -3.76
C GLY A 115 -18.34 -23.12 -5.08
N GLY A 116 -18.56 -24.37 -5.51
CA GLY A 116 -19.31 -24.65 -6.75
C GLY A 116 -18.63 -24.13 -8.02
N GLY A 117 -17.30 -23.98 -8.03
CA GLY A 117 -16.54 -23.44 -9.15
C GLY A 117 -16.63 -21.92 -9.30
N ARG A 118 -17.14 -21.23 -8.27
CA ARG A 118 -17.25 -19.77 -8.23
C ARG A 118 -16.57 -19.24 -6.98
N VAL A 119 -15.98 -18.06 -7.11
CA VAL A 119 -15.49 -17.25 -5.99
C VAL A 119 -16.26 -15.95 -5.93
N SER A 120 -16.70 -15.56 -4.75
CA SER A 120 -17.32 -14.27 -4.45
C SER A 120 -16.51 -13.58 -3.35
N VAL A 121 -16.28 -12.29 -3.49
CA VAL A 121 -15.46 -11.47 -2.60
C VAL A 121 -16.24 -10.22 -2.23
N ALA A 122 -16.38 -9.95 -0.94
CA ALA A 122 -16.82 -8.67 -0.41
C ALA A 122 -15.61 -7.91 0.13
N ALA A 123 -15.42 -6.67 -0.29
CA ALA A 123 -14.35 -5.80 0.19
C ALA A 123 -14.92 -4.65 1.01
N ARG A 124 -14.50 -4.55 2.27
CA ARG A 124 -14.93 -3.51 3.20
C ARG A 124 -13.88 -2.40 3.23
N MET A 125 -14.25 -1.21 2.78
CA MET A 125 -13.38 -0.03 2.73
C MET A 125 -13.85 1.02 3.73
N GLN A 126 -12.91 1.54 4.52
CA GLN A 126 -13.16 2.58 5.53
C GLN A 126 -12.71 3.95 5.01
N LEU A 127 -13.62 4.94 5.04
CA LEU A 127 -13.34 6.35 4.78
C LEU A 127 -13.75 7.20 5.99
N GLY A 128 -12.80 7.51 6.86
CA GLY A 128 -13.12 8.21 8.11
C GLY A 128 -14.01 7.33 8.99
N ARG A 129 -15.29 7.69 9.14
CA ARG A 129 -16.28 6.90 9.90
C ARG A 129 -17.21 6.07 9.02
N ASP A 130 -17.19 6.31 7.72
CA ASP A 130 -18.08 5.66 6.77
C ASP A 130 -17.45 4.36 6.26
N GLU A 131 -18.25 3.31 6.18
CA GLU A 131 -17.88 2.01 5.61
C GLU A 131 -18.57 1.82 4.26
N HIS A 132 -17.81 1.33 3.28
CA HIS A 132 -18.28 1.04 1.93
C HIS A 132 -17.94 -0.38 1.55
N ILE A 133 -18.95 -1.15 1.14
CA ILE A 133 -18.78 -2.57 0.82
C ILE A 133 -18.97 -2.77 -0.69
N GLY A 134 -17.91 -3.23 -1.35
CA GLY A 134 -17.93 -3.63 -2.75
C GLY A 134 -17.88 -5.15 -2.90
N TRP A 135 -18.33 -5.64 -4.05
CA TRP A 135 -18.51 -7.04 -4.36
C TRP A 135 -17.86 -7.37 -5.70
N GLY A 136 -17.26 -8.55 -5.78
CA GLY A 136 -16.73 -9.13 -7.00
C GLY A 136 -17.00 -10.63 -7.02
N ALA A 137 -17.42 -11.17 -8.15
CA ALA A 137 -17.68 -12.60 -8.27
C ALA A 137 -17.24 -13.11 -9.64
N GLU A 138 -16.51 -14.23 -9.63
CA GLU A 138 -15.85 -14.80 -10.81
C GLU A 138 -15.76 -16.32 -10.72
N VAL A 139 -15.29 -16.95 -11.79
CA VAL A 139 -14.96 -18.38 -11.80
C VAL A 139 -13.77 -18.64 -10.87
N GLU A 140 -13.81 -19.76 -10.14
CA GLU A 140 -12.77 -20.15 -9.18
C GLU A 140 -11.49 -20.66 -9.88
N THR A 141 -10.70 -19.72 -10.38
CA THR A 141 -9.35 -19.92 -10.94
C THR A 141 -8.42 -18.88 -10.32
N ASP A 142 -7.08 -19.03 -10.40
CA ASP A 142 -6.17 -18.00 -9.87
C ASP A 142 -6.43 -16.61 -10.49
N ALA A 143 -6.66 -16.56 -11.80
CA ALA A 143 -7.01 -15.32 -12.51
C ALA A 143 -8.39 -14.79 -12.11
N GLY A 144 -9.37 -15.68 -11.89
CA GLY A 144 -10.72 -15.30 -11.45
C GLY A 144 -10.75 -14.82 -10.00
N ARG A 145 -10.00 -15.46 -9.09
CA ARG A 145 -9.78 -15.03 -7.70
C ARG A 145 -9.10 -13.65 -7.65
N LEU A 146 -8.05 -13.46 -8.46
CA LEU A 146 -7.39 -12.16 -8.66
C LEU A 146 -8.38 -11.09 -9.14
N ARG A 147 -9.20 -11.41 -10.14
CA ARG A 147 -10.21 -10.49 -10.68
C ARG A 147 -11.32 -10.18 -9.67
N ALA A 148 -11.81 -11.17 -8.93
CA ALA A 148 -12.86 -10.98 -7.93
C ALA A 148 -12.41 -10.01 -6.82
N GLY A 149 -11.19 -10.18 -6.30
CA GLY A 149 -10.60 -9.24 -5.34
C GLY A 149 -10.44 -7.82 -5.89
N ALA A 150 -9.93 -7.70 -7.12
CA ALA A 150 -9.78 -6.40 -7.78
C ALA A 150 -11.14 -5.72 -8.06
N ALA A 151 -12.15 -6.49 -8.45
CA ALA A 151 -13.50 -5.99 -8.75
C ALA A 151 -14.21 -5.51 -7.49
N ALA A 152 -14.11 -6.26 -6.39
CA ALA A 152 -14.68 -5.88 -5.09
C ALA A 152 -14.09 -4.54 -4.62
N ILE A 153 -12.77 -4.36 -4.75
CA ILE A 153 -12.11 -3.09 -4.44
C ILE A 153 -12.55 -1.97 -5.36
N ALA A 154 -12.61 -2.19 -6.68
CA ALA A 154 -13.01 -1.15 -7.63
C ALA A 154 -14.44 -0.66 -7.37
N GLN A 155 -15.35 -1.57 -7.05
CA GLN A 155 -16.72 -1.22 -6.65
C GLN A 155 -16.74 -0.48 -5.32
N ALA A 156 -16.02 -0.95 -4.29
CA ALA A 156 -15.98 -0.30 -2.99
C ALA A 156 -15.41 1.12 -3.05
N ILE A 157 -14.35 1.33 -3.86
CA ILE A 157 -13.78 2.66 -4.12
C ILE A 157 -14.81 3.55 -4.83
N THR A 158 -15.52 3.04 -5.82
CA THR A 158 -16.55 3.80 -6.53
C THR A 158 -17.66 4.26 -5.58
N LEU A 159 -18.11 3.37 -4.68
CA LEU A 159 -19.09 3.72 -3.65
C LEU A 159 -18.55 4.78 -2.68
N ALA A 160 -17.29 4.67 -2.28
CA ALA A 160 -16.65 5.62 -1.38
C ALA A 160 -16.41 7.00 -2.02
N LEU A 161 -16.18 7.05 -3.34
CA LEU A 161 -15.99 8.31 -4.07
C LEU A 161 -17.33 9.02 -4.33
N GLY A 162 -18.43 8.28 -4.50
CA GLY A 162 -19.73 8.85 -4.84
C GLY A 162 -19.66 9.71 -6.11
N GLU A 163 -20.12 10.96 -6.04
CA GLU A 163 -20.08 11.90 -7.18
C GLU A 163 -18.66 12.38 -7.54
N ALA A 164 -17.67 12.15 -6.69
CA ALA A 164 -16.30 12.60 -6.95
C ALA A 164 -15.63 11.82 -8.10
N GLY A 165 -16.09 10.60 -8.39
CA GLY A 165 -15.59 9.78 -9.49
C GLY A 165 -15.94 8.32 -9.33
N ARG A 166 -15.57 7.54 -10.35
CA ARG A 166 -15.72 6.09 -10.39
C ARG A 166 -14.42 5.43 -10.77
N LEU A 167 -14.23 4.21 -10.31
CA LEU A 167 -13.12 3.34 -10.65
C LEU A 167 -13.67 2.07 -11.29
N GLU A 168 -13.32 1.82 -12.53
CA GLU A 168 -13.74 0.63 -13.27
C GLU A 168 -12.55 -0.32 -13.43
N LEU A 169 -12.77 -1.61 -13.19
CA LEU A 169 -11.79 -2.64 -13.47
C LEU A 169 -11.79 -2.95 -14.96
N GLU A 170 -10.67 -2.74 -15.65
CA GLU A 170 -10.55 -3.05 -17.08
C GLU A 170 -9.99 -4.46 -17.29
N ALA A 171 -8.86 -4.74 -16.66
CA ALA A 171 -8.14 -5.99 -16.89
C ALA A 171 -7.36 -6.44 -15.66
N VAL A 172 -7.18 -7.75 -15.56
CA VAL A 172 -6.21 -8.36 -14.65
C VAL A 172 -5.37 -9.38 -15.43
N SER A 173 -4.13 -9.54 -15.02
CA SER A 173 -3.21 -10.53 -15.59
C SER A 173 -2.29 -11.07 -14.50
N ILE A 174 -1.89 -12.34 -14.63
CA ILE A 174 -0.83 -12.93 -13.83
C ILE A 174 0.43 -12.88 -14.68
N VAL A 175 1.45 -12.19 -14.20
CA VAL A 175 2.74 -12.01 -14.89
C VAL A 175 3.87 -12.55 -14.03
N GLU A 176 4.90 -13.09 -14.66
CA GLU A 176 6.13 -13.45 -13.95
C GLU A 176 7.13 -12.30 -14.01
N ALA A 177 7.67 -11.93 -12.85
CA ALA A 177 8.73 -10.95 -12.73
C ALA A 177 9.68 -11.37 -11.62
N PHE A 178 10.99 -11.28 -11.85
CA PHE A 178 12.01 -11.65 -10.86
C PHE A 178 11.88 -13.09 -10.33
N GLY A 179 11.40 -14.01 -11.17
CA GLY A 179 11.14 -15.40 -10.78
C GLY A 179 9.99 -15.59 -9.80
N GLN A 180 9.10 -14.60 -9.67
CA GLN A 180 7.92 -14.64 -8.81
C GLN A 180 6.66 -14.24 -9.60
N PRO A 181 5.50 -14.86 -9.33
CA PRO A 181 4.24 -14.44 -9.96
C PRO A 181 3.68 -13.18 -9.29
N TYR A 182 3.18 -12.26 -10.10
CA TYR A 182 2.51 -11.03 -9.69
C TYR A 182 1.13 -10.92 -10.36
N GLY A 183 0.15 -10.44 -9.62
CA GLY A 183 -1.10 -9.93 -10.18
C GLY A 183 -0.91 -8.50 -10.65
N LEU A 184 -1.07 -8.25 -11.95
CA LEU A 184 -1.14 -6.93 -12.58
C LEU A 184 -2.61 -6.56 -12.79
N VAL A 185 -3.00 -5.37 -12.35
CA VAL A 185 -4.36 -4.85 -12.46
C VAL A 185 -4.33 -3.53 -13.21
N CYS A 186 -5.23 -3.38 -14.19
CA CYS A 186 -5.54 -2.13 -14.86
C CYS A 186 -6.93 -1.66 -14.43
N THR A 187 -7.02 -0.41 -13.96
CA THR A 187 -8.28 0.27 -13.65
C THR A 187 -8.39 1.57 -14.42
N HIS A 188 -9.62 1.98 -14.72
CA HIS A 188 -9.93 3.28 -15.28
C HIS A 188 -10.59 4.16 -14.23
N ALA A 189 -10.00 5.32 -13.97
CA ALA A 189 -10.63 6.35 -13.17
C ALA A 189 -11.36 7.34 -14.07
N VAL A 190 -12.64 7.59 -13.78
CA VAL A 190 -13.43 8.62 -14.44
C VAL A 190 -13.98 9.58 -13.40
N SER A 191 -13.74 10.87 -13.60
CA SER A 191 -14.22 11.92 -12.71
C SER A 191 -14.45 13.19 -13.52
N PRO A 192 -15.48 14.00 -13.19
CA PRO A 192 -15.62 15.35 -13.74
C PRO A 192 -14.36 16.22 -13.59
N ARG A 193 -13.49 15.88 -12.62
CA ARG A 193 -12.26 16.62 -12.32
C ARG A 193 -11.02 16.12 -13.06
N LEU A 194 -11.06 14.92 -13.64
CA LEU A 194 -9.92 14.34 -14.37
C LEU A 194 -9.97 14.65 -15.87
N GLY A 195 -11.03 15.31 -16.34
CA GLY A 195 -11.24 15.64 -17.74
C GLY A 195 -12.23 14.69 -18.43
N ARG A 196 -12.25 14.72 -19.77
CA ARG A 196 -13.23 14.01 -20.59
C ARG A 196 -12.87 12.54 -20.86
N HIS A 197 -11.60 12.17 -20.69
CA HIS A 197 -11.11 10.82 -20.99
C HIS A 197 -10.85 10.04 -19.70
N PRO A 198 -11.20 8.74 -19.65
CA PRO A 198 -10.80 7.86 -18.56
C PRO A 198 -9.27 7.85 -18.39
N LEU A 199 -8.81 7.90 -17.14
CA LEU A 199 -7.39 7.79 -16.82
C LEU A 199 -7.07 6.33 -16.51
N ALA A 200 -6.23 5.70 -17.33
CA ALA A 200 -5.74 4.34 -17.07
C ALA A 200 -4.73 4.35 -15.93
N LEU A 201 -4.90 3.41 -15.00
CA LEU A 201 -4.13 3.26 -13.77
C LEU A 201 -3.70 1.80 -13.62
N PHE A 202 -2.48 1.61 -13.13
CA PHE A 202 -1.88 0.29 -13.02
C PHE A 202 -1.41 0.03 -11.61
N GLY A 203 -1.60 -1.20 -11.14
CA GLY A 203 -1.07 -1.66 -9.86
C GLY A 203 -0.66 -3.11 -9.94
N ALA A 204 0.35 -3.47 -9.14
CA ALA A 204 0.87 -4.82 -9.09
C ALA A 204 1.08 -5.29 -7.65
N HIS A 205 0.86 -6.57 -7.40
CA HIS A 205 1.10 -7.21 -6.11
C HIS A 205 1.58 -8.65 -6.30
N PRO A 206 2.50 -9.18 -5.46
CA PRO A 206 2.86 -10.60 -5.49
C PRO A 206 1.61 -11.47 -5.43
N LEU A 207 1.51 -12.52 -6.26
CA LEU A 207 0.30 -13.34 -6.33
C LEU A 207 0.09 -14.21 -5.09
N ARG A 208 1.19 -14.60 -4.43
CA ARG A 208 1.19 -15.48 -3.25
C ARG A 208 1.24 -14.65 -1.96
N PRO A 209 0.59 -15.11 -0.88
CA PRO A 209 -0.04 -16.43 -0.71
C PRO A 209 -1.44 -16.55 -1.33
N ASP A 210 -2.17 -15.45 -1.51
CA ASP A 210 -3.56 -15.47 -1.95
C ASP A 210 -3.83 -14.56 -3.16
N PRO A 211 -4.23 -15.13 -4.31
CA PRO A 211 -4.69 -14.36 -5.47
C PRO A 211 -5.78 -13.32 -5.18
N VAL A 212 -6.73 -13.56 -4.27
CA VAL A 212 -7.79 -12.58 -3.96
C VAL A 212 -7.18 -11.33 -3.34
N GLU A 213 -6.35 -11.51 -2.30
CA GLU A 213 -5.63 -10.44 -1.63
C GLU A 213 -4.69 -9.70 -2.59
N ALA A 214 -3.98 -10.43 -3.46
CA ALA A 214 -3.12 -9.84 -4.49
C ALA A 214 -3.91 -8.92 -5.43
N GLY A 215 -5.10 -9.35 -5.86
CA GLY A 215 -5.97 -8.56 -6.73
C GLY A 215 -6.48 -7.31 -6.04
N ALA A 216 -6.89 -7.45 -4.78
CA ALA A 216 -7.37 -6.35 -3.96
C ALA A 216 -6.27 -5.29 -3.77
N TYR A 217 -5.06 -5.68 -3.36
CA TYR A 217 -3.96 -4.72 -3.18
C TYR A 217 -3.44 -4.15 -4.49
N ALA A 218 -3.40 -4.91 -5.57
CA ALA A 218 -3.02 -4.38 -6.88
C ALA A 218 -4.03 -3.30 -7.33
N ALA A 219 -5.34 -3.53 -7.17
CA ALA A 219 -6.36 -2.52 -7.42
C ALA A 219 -6.18 -1.28 -6.53
N LEU A 220 -5.94 -1.45 -5.23
CA LEU A 220 -5.66 -0.33 -4.31
C LEU A 220 -4.43 0.47 -4.73
N LYS A 221 -3.32 -0.20 -5.06
CA LYS A 221 -2.09 0.45 -5.52
C LYS A 221 -2.32 1.27 -6.80
N SER A 222 -3.14 0.78 -7.72
CA SER A 222 -3.50 1.50 -8.93
C SER A 222 -4.25 2.81 -8.63
N ALA A 223 -5.15 2.78 -7.65
CA ALA A 223 -6.10 3.87 -7.40
C ALA A 223 -5.68 4.83 -6.28
N ASN A 224 -4.83 4.43 -5.34
CA ASN A 224 -4.56 5.15 -4.09
C ASN A 224 -4.18 6.62 -4.31
N ARG A 225 -3.33 6.90 -5.32
CA ARG A 225 -2.90 8.26 -5.65
C ARG A 225 -4.02 9.13 -6.20
N ILE A 226 -4.89 8.57 -7.05
CA ILE A 226 -6.02 9.28 -7.64
C ILE A 226 -7.15 9.47 -6.62
N VAL A 227 -7.47 8.43 -5.85
CA VAL A 227 -8.48 8.49 -4.78
C VAL A 227 -8.13 9.58 -3.76
N ALA A 228 -6.87 9.63 -3.30
CA ALA A 228 -6.42 10.68 -2.39
C ALA A 228 -6.60 12.08 -3.00
N MET A 229 -6.35 12.26 -4.30
CA MET A 229 -6.55 13.53 -5.00
C MET A 229 -8.03 13.92 -5.09
N LEU A 230 -8.89 12.96 -5.48
CA LEU A 230 -10.33 13.18 -5.66
C LEU A 230 -11.03 13.50 -4.33
N LEU A 231 -10.63 12.83 -3.25
CA LEU A 231 -11.19 13.05 -1.91
C LEU A 231 -10.74 14.39 -1.30
N ARG A 232 -9.50 14.83 -1.51
CA ARG A 232 -9.02 16.15 -1.06
C ARG A 232 -9.85 17.29 -1.65
N ASN A 233 -10.16 17.19 -2.94
CA ASN A 233 -10.86 18.22 -3.69
C ASN A 233 -12.40 18.08 -3.62
N GLY A 234 -12.90 17.03 -2.94
CA GLY A 234 -14.32 16.71 -2.79
C GLY A 234 -15.01 17.32 -1.58
N ARG A 235 -14.26 17.91 -0.64
CA ARG A 235 -14.85 18.54 0.54
C ARG A 235 -15.47 19.90 0.12
N PRO A 236 -16.78 20.13 0.33
CA PRO A 236 -17.34 21.46 0.12
C PRO A 236 -16.59 22.47 1.01
N PRO A 237 -16.40 23.72 0.57
CA PRO A 237 -15.73 24.73 1.38
C PRO A 237 -16.42 24.80 2.74
N ARG A 238 -15.66 24.68 3.83
CA ARG A 238 -16.17 24.89 5.19
C ARG A 238 -16.81 26.27 5.21
N ARG A 239 -18.15 26.34 5.32
CA ARG A 239 -18.84 27.61 5.54
C ARG A 239 -18.19 28.26 6.77
N PRO A 240 -17.73 29.52 6.69
CA PRO A 240 -17.18 30.19 7.86
C PRO A 240 -18.27 30.22 8.94
N ARG A 241 -17.92 29.82 10.17
CA ARG A 241 -18.78 30.01 11.33
C ARG A 241 -19.00 31.52 11.46
N GLY A 242 -20.24 31.95 11.20
CA GLY A 242 -20.65 33.34 11.38
C GLY A 242 -20.32 33.79 12.80
N ARG A 243 -19.75 34.99 12.89
CA ARG A 243 -19.67 35.79 14.12
C ARG A 243 -21.06 36.26 14.51
#